data_AF-A0A937C0V3-F1
#
_entry.id   AF-A0A937C0V3-F1
#
_cell.length_a   1.000
_cell.length_b   1.000
_cell.length_c   1.000
_cell.angle_alpha   90.00
_cell.angle_beta   90.00
_cell.angle_gamma   90.00
#
_symmetry.space_group_name_H-M   'P 1'
#
loop_
_entity.id
_entity.type
_entity.pdbx_description
1 polymer ?
#
loop_
_entity_poly.entity_id
_entity_poly.type
_entity_poly.pdbx_seq_one_letter_code
_entity_poly.pdbx_strand_id
1 'polypeptide(L)'
;MNPDDTDVSTERRKWLYQAFDTNKKEQSERLLSSHALLLEIDIGYAFCAGAWMSTIVLACSAIEAKVRQIDTENYESKLGTLLKWNSELRWLTDVRNEIMHAAQPGTKSNIWKANPNDLGACHEALEADARRAITVMFKTLYG
;
A
#
# COMPACT_ATOMS: atom_id res chain seq x y z
N MET A 1 9.44 15.34 -22.25
CA MET A 1 8.20 14.99 -21.52
C MET A 1 7.18 14.66 -22.58
N ASN A 2 6.70 13.43 -22.63
CA ASN A 2 5.79 12.98 -23.69
C ASN A 2 4.40 13.57 -23.43
N PRO A 3 3.67 14.06 -24.44
CA PRO A 3 2.32 14.59 -24.26
C PRO A 3 1.32 13.56 -23.67
N ASP A 4 1.61 12.26 -23.80
CA ASP A 4 0.84 11.15 -23.20
C ASP A 4 1.05 10.94 -21.69
N ASP A 5 2.13 11.46 -21.09
CA ASP A 5 2.36 11.28 -19.64
C ASP A 5 1.31 12.03 -18.78
N THR A 6 0.61 12.98 -19.39
CA THR A 6 -0.41 13.82 -18.76
C THR A 6 -1.75 13.10 -18.53
N ASP A 7 -1.98 11.93 -19.14
CA ASP A 7 -3.25 11.19 -19.05
C ASP A 7 -3.23 10.13 -17.93
N VAL A 8 -2.18 9.30 -17.88
CA VAL A 8 -2.12 8.16 -16.94
C VAL A 8 -2.05 8.58 -15.47
N SER A 9 -1.29 9.62 -15.15
CA SER A 9 -1.19 10.15 -13.77
C SER A 9 -2.53 10.74 -13.30
N THR A 10 -3.27 11.37 -14.22
CA THR A 10 -4.61 11.93 -13.95
C THR A 10 -5.62 10.81 -13.67
N GLU A 11 -5.62 9.75 -14.48
CA GLU A 11 -6.51 8.60 -14.25
C GLU A 11 -6.16 7.85 -12.96
N ARG A 12 -4.88 7.72 -12.61
CA ARG A 12 -4.45 7.17 -11.30
C ARG A 12 -4.95 8.02 -10.14
N ARG A 13 -4.83 9.33 -10.24
CA ARG A 13 -5.33 10.25 -9.21
C ARG A 13 -6.85 10.17 -9.05
N LYS A 14 -7.58 10.13 -10.16
CA LYS A 14 -9.03 9.94 -10.17
C LYS A 14 -9.44 8.63 -9.52
N TRP A 15 -8.75 7.54 -9.85
CA TRP A 15 -8.98 6.25 -9.20
C TRP A 15 -8.69 6.31 -7.70
N LEU A 16 -7.62 7.00 -7.28
CA LEU A 16 -7.27 7.15 -5.86
C LEU A 16 -8.41 7.82 -5.08
N TYR A 17 -8.99 8.90 -5.62
CA TYR A 17 -10.14 9.57 -5.00
C TYR A 17 -11.38 8.67 -4.95
N GLN A 18 -11.68 7.96 -6.03
CA GLN A 18 -12.78 6.99 -6.04
C GLN A 18 -12.57 5.87 -5.01
N ALA A 19 -11.34 5.38 -4.86
CA ALA A 19 -10.99 4.38 -3.86
C ALA A 19 -11.16 4.92 -2.43
N PHE A 20 -10.78 6.18 -2.19
CA PHE A 20 -11.03 6.84 -0.91
C PHE A 20 -12.53 6.93 -0.60
N ASP A 21 -13.31 7.50 -1.52
CA ASP A 21 -14.76 7.69 -1.36
C ASP A 21 -15.50 6.36 -1.15
N THR A 22 -15.09 5.31 -1.87
CA THR A 22 -15.69 3.97 -1.77
C THR A 22 -15.46 3.32 -0.40
N ASN A 23 -14.31 3.59 0.23
CA ASN A 23 -13.91 2.90 1.46
C ASN A 23 -14.09 3.76 2.72
N LYS A 24 -14.39 5.05 2.58
CA LYS A 24 -14.75 5.92 3.68
C LYS A 24 -16.19 5.67 4.12
N LYS A 25 -16.41 5.47 5.43
CA LYS A 25 -17.78 5.48 6.00
C LYS A 25 -18.23 6.90 6.35
N GLU A 26 -19.53 7.18 6.20
CA GLU A 26 -20.13 8.51 6.48
C GLU A 26 -19.84 9.04 7.90
N GLN A 27 -19.56 8.15 8.86
CA GLN A 27 -19.20 8.49 10.25
C GLN A 27 -17.71 8.29 10.57
N SER A 28 -16.81 8.36 9.59
CA SER A 28 -15.36 8.22 9.84
C SER A 28 -14.76 9.47 10.52
N GLU A 29 -15.27 9.86 11.69
CA GLU A 29 -14.61 10.78 12.62
C GLU A 29 -13.54 10.03 13.45
N ARG A 30 -13.04 8.90 12.94
CA ARG A 30 -12.02 8.11 13.64
C ARG A 30 -10.72 8.90 13.69
N LEU A 31 -10.11 8.89 14.87
CA LEU A 31 -8.78 9.45 15.08
C LEU A 31 -7.79 8.77 14.13
N LEU A 32 -7.04 9.60 13.40
CA LEU A 32 -5.91 9.18 12.59
C LEU A 32 -4.64 9.70 13.25
N SER A 33 -3.56 8.93 13.16
CA SER A 33 -2.26 9.46 13.53
C SER A 33 -1.80 10.49 12.50
N SER A 34 -1.14 11.55 12.95
CA SER A 34 -0.51 12.52 12.04
C SER A 34 0.47 11.86 11.07
N HIS A 35 1.13 10.79 11.53
CA HIS A 35 2.03 9.96 10.71
C HIS A 35 1.27 9.24 9.59
N ALA A 36 0.10 8.64 9.87
CA ALA A 36 -0.71 8.00 8.83
C ALA A 36 -1.19 9.01 7.79
N LEU A 37 -1.59 10.23 8.21
CA LEU A 37 -2.02 11.29 7.29
C LEU A 37 -0.89 11.79 6.37
N LEU A 38 0.32 12.00 6.92
CA LEU A 38 1.47 12.40 6.11
C LEU A 38 1.87 11.30 5.13
N LEU A 39 1.85 10.04 5.57
CA LEU A 39 2.11 8.90 4.69
C LEU A 39 1.06 8.76 3.59
N GLU A 40 -0.21 9.05 3.86
CA GLU A 40 -1.26 9.04 2.82
C GLU A 40 -0.99 10.03 1.69
N ILE A 41 -0.47 11.21 2.02
CA ILE A 41 -0.04 12.21 1.03
C ILE A 41 1.08 11.64 0.14
N ASP A 42 2.11 11.05 0.76
CA ASP A 42 3.24 10.45 0.04
C ASP A 42 2.81 9.27 -0.83
N ILE A 43 1.86 8.47 -0.36
CA ILE A 43 1.26 7.35 -1.11
C ILE A 43 0.57 7.88 -2.38
N GLY A 44 -0.15 9.00 -2.29
CA GLY A 44 -0.76 9.63 -3.45
C GLY A 44 0.25 10.00 -4.53
N TYR A 45 1.39 10.59 -4.12
CA TYR A 45 2.48 10.92 -5.06
C TYR A 45 3.14 9.68 -5.64
N ALA A 46 3.50 8.71 -4.80
CA ALA A 46 4.14 7.46 -5.22
C ALA A 46 3.26 6.69 -6.21
N PHE A 47 1.97 6.56 -5.93
CA PHE A 47 1.02 5.85 -6.78
C PHE A 47 0.84 6.54 -8.13
N CYS A 48 0.63 7.86 -8.15
CA CYS A 48 0.46 8.59 -9.41
C CYS A 48 1.70 8.48 -10.30
N ALA A 49 2.90 8.51 -9.70
CA ALA A 49 4.17 8.35 -10.39
C ALA A 49 4.46 6.92 -10.87
N GLY A 50 3.65 5.92 -10.49
CA GLY A 50 3.88 4.52 -10.84
C GLY A 50 4.91 3.82 -9.96
N ALA A 51 5.23 4.34 -8.77
CA ALA A 51 6.17 3.74 -7.83
C ALA A 51 5.47 2.65 -7.00
N TRP A 52 5.18 1.50 -7.62
CA TRP A 52 4.31 0.45 -7.06
C TRP A 52 4.83 -0.18 -5.79
N MET A 53 6.10 -0.56 -5.76
CA MET A 53 6.72 -1.14 -4.57
C MET A 53 6.71 -0.13 -3.40
N SER A 54 7.05 1.13 -3.66
CA SER A 54 6.99 2.21 -2.67
C SER A 54 5.57 2.41 -2.15
N THR A 55 4.57 2.40 -3.04
CA THR A 55 3.16 2.50 -2.67
C THR A 55 2.75 1.41 -1.68
N ILE A 56 3.14 0.15 -1.95
CA ILE A 56 2.83 -1.00 -1.09
C ILE A 56 3.49 -0.85 0.29
N VAL A 57 4.78 -0.48 0.31
CA VAL A 57 5.53 -0.29 1.56
C VAL A 57 4.93 0.84 2.39
N LEU A 58 4.65 2.00 1.77
CA LEU A 58 4.09 3.15 2.45
C LEU A 58 2.67 2.88 2.96
N ALA A 59 1.82 2.18 2.20
CA ALA A 59 0.48 1.79 2.64
C ALA A 59 0.53 0.90 3.91
N CYS A 60 1.48 -0.05 3.96
CA CYS A 60 1.72 -0.84 5.16
C CYS A 60 2.16 0.04 6.34
N SER A 61 3.04 1.02 6.11
CA SER A 61 3.51 1.95 7.14
C SER A 61 2.41 2.86 7.67
N ALA A 62 1.49 3.33 6.82
CA ALA A 62 0.37 4.19 7.23
C ALA A 62 -0.60 3.42 8.15
N ILE A 63 -0.90 2.17 7.80
CA ILE A 63 -1.69 1.27 8.65
C ILE A 63 -0.99 1.05 9.98
N GLU A 64 0.31 0.72 9.96
CA GLU A 64 1.10 0.50 11.16
C GLU A 64 1.08 1.73 12.07
N ALA A 65 1.25 2.93 11.52
CA ALA A 65 1.21 4.19 12.26
C ALA A 65 -0.13 4.43 12.95
N LYS A 66 -1.27 4.13 12.30
CA LYS A 66 -2.58 4.21 12.96
C LYS A 66 -2.72 3.15 14.04
N VAL A 67 -2.40 1.89 13.73
CA VAL A 67 -2.63 0.78 14.66
C VAL A 67 -1.82 0.96 15.95
N ARG A 68 -0.56 1.39 15.84
CA ARG A 68 0.30 1.64 16.99
C ARG A 68 -0.21 2.78 17.87
N GLN A 69 -0.56 3.92 17.26
CA GLN A 69 -0.92 5.11 18.02
C GLN A 69 -2.37 5.10 18.51
N ILE A 70 -3.30 4.65 17.69
CA ILE A 70 -4.74 4.81 17.91
C ILE A 70 -5.40 3.51 18.36
N ASP A 71 -5.13 2.38 17.69
CA ASP A 71 -5.90 1.17 17.92
C ASP A 71 -5.36 0.33 19.10
N THR A 72 -4.05 0.45 19.42
CA THR A 72 -3.39 -0.42 20.41
C THR A 72 -2.55 0.30 21.47
N GLU A 73 -2.18 1.56 21.24
CA GLU A 73 -1.17 2.29 22.03
C GLU A 73 0.13 1.48 22.24
N ASN A 74 0.49 0.62 21.28
CA ASN A 74 1.60 -0.32 21.36
C ASN A 74 2.71 0.04 20.36
N TYR A 75 3.72 0.75 20.84
CA TYR A 75 4.79 1.31 20.02
C TYR A 75 5.97 0.36 19.80
N GLU A 76 6.05 -0.74 20.57
CA GLU A 76 7.24 -1.60 20.62
C GLU A 76 7.07 -2.94 19.91
N SER A 77 5.82 -3.40 19.74
CA SER A 77 5.58 -4.74 19.18
C SER A 77 6.00 -4.85 17.72
N LYS A 78 6.43 -6.04 17.31
CA LYS A 78 6.76 -6.31 15.91
C LYS A 78 5.50 -6.22 15.05
N LEU A 79 5.66 -5.71 13.82
CA LEU A 79 4.57 -5.56 12.84
C LEU A 79 3.74 -6.84 12.65
N GLY A 80 4.41 -7.98 12.55
CA GLY A 80 3.76 -9.28 12.40
C GLY A 80 2.92 -9.71 13.60
N THR A 81 3.14 -9.15 14.79
CA THR A 81 2.28 -9.37 15.96
C THR A 81 1.08 -8.41 15.94
N LEU A 82 1.27 -7.20 15.40
CA LEU A 82 0.27 -6.13 15.37
C LEU A 82 -0.79 -6.30 14.28
N LEU A 83 -0.41 -6.77 13.08
CA LEU A 83 -1.30 -6.73 11.90
C LEU A 83 -1.81 -8.10 11.43
N LYS A 84 -1.60 -9.19 12.19
CA LYS A 84 -1.98 -10.56 11.74
C LYS A 84 -3.44 -10.94 11.93
N TRP A 85 -4.30 -10.00 12.33
CA TRP A 85 -5.69 -10.27 12.71
C TRP A 85 -6.64 -10.41 11.51
N ASN A 86 -6.23 -9.99 10.31
CA ASN A 86 -7.03 -10.04 9.07
C ASN A 86 -6.19 -10.63 7.92
N SER A 87 -6.81 -11.44 7.05
CA SER A 87 -6.19 -11.98 5.82
C SER A 87 -5.64 -10.92 4.89
N GLU A 88 -6.31 -9.77 4.77
CA GLU A 88 -5.84 -8.66 3.92
C GLU A 88 -4.59 -7.99 4.48
N LEU A 89 -4.56 -7.75 5.79
CA LEU A 89 -3.39 -7.18 6.47
C LEU A 89 -2.21 -8.17 6.47
N ARG A 90 -2.50 -9.47 6.60
CA ARG A 90 -1.50 -10.53 6.45
C ARG A 90 -0.90 -10.53 5.06
N TRP A 91 -1.73 -10.53 4.01
CA TRP A 91 -1.27 -10.45 2.63
C TRP A 91 -0.37 -9.23 2.42
N LEU A 92 -0.79 -8.04 2.88
CA LEU A 92 -0.01 -6.81 2.72
C LEU A 92 1.35 -6.91 3.43
N THR A 93 1.36 -7.46 4.65
CA THR A 93 2.59 -7.66 5.42
C THR A 93 3.52 -8.66 4.72
N ASP A 94 2.98 -9.74 4.15
CA ASP A 94 3.76 -10.76 3.45
C ASP A 94 4.40 -10.20 2.17
N VAL A 95 3.63 -9.47 1.35
CA VAL A 95 4.15 -8.80 0.14
C VAL A 95 5.21 -7.76 0.50
N ARG A 96 4.96 -6.92 1.50
CA ARG A 96 5.93 -5.92 1.97
C ARG A 96 7.22 -6.58 2.46
N ASN A 97 7.13 -7.69 3.19
CA ASN A 97 8.31 -8.41 3.65
C ASN A 97 9.10 -8.98 2.48
N GLU A 98 8.43 -9.53 1.48
CA GLU A 98 9.09 -10.04 0.27
C GLU A 98 9.80 -8.95 -0.53
N ILE A 99 9.20 -7.75 -0.61
CA ILE A 99 9.82 -6.57 -1.22
C ILE A 99 11.11 -6.17 -0.49
N MET A 100 11.08 -6.17 0.84
CA MET A 100 12.18 -5.66 1.67
C MET A 100 13.26 -6.70 1.99
N HIS A 101 12.92 -7.98 1.92
CA HIS A 101 13.78 -9.08 2.30
C HIS A 101 13.93 -10.07 1.14
N ALA A 102 15.06 -9.97 0.45
CA ALA A 102 15.37 -10.87 -0.65
C ALA A 102 15.31 -12.33 -0.18
N ALA A 103 14.55 -13.14 -0.91
CA ALA A 103 14.45 -14.57 -0.67
C ALA A 103 15.68 -15.31 -1.23
N GLN A 104 15.87 -16.56 -0.80
CA GLN A 104 16.88 -17.43 -1.39
C GLN A 104 16.57 -17.64 -2.89
N PRO A 105 17.59 -17.71 -3.76
CA PRO A 105 17.40 -18.04 -5.17
C PRO A 105 16.58 -19.32 -5.36
N GLY A 106 15.62 -19.29 -6.29
CA GLY A 106 14.71 -20.42 -6.55
C GLY A 106 13.44 -20.45 -5.68
N THR A 107 13.31 -19.54 -4.71
CA THR A 107 12.06 -19.39 -3.95
C THR A 107 10.98 -18.76 -4.83
N LYS A 108 9.77 -19.34 -4.84
CA LYS A 108 8.63 -18.75 -5.54
C LYS A 108 8.31 -17.38 -4.93
N SER A 109 8.09 -16.40 -5.80
CA SER A 109 7.85 -15.02 -5.42
C SER A 109 6.43 -14.58 -5.78
N ASN A 110 5.83 -13.76 -4.91
CA ASN A 110 4.56 -13.09 -5.17
C ASN A 110 4.75 -11.75 -5.90
N ILE A 111 5.97 -11.19 -5.91
CA ILE A 111 6.28 -9.92 -6.60
C ILE A 111 6.82 -10.13 -8.03
N TRP A 112 7.52 -11.23 -8.30
CA TRP A 112 8.01 -11.59 -9.63
C TRP A 112 6.91 -12.33 -10.42
N LYS A 113 5.88 -11.58 -10.83
CA LYS A 113 4.66 -12.11 -11.47
C LYS A 113 4.78 -12.38 -12.98
N ALA A 114 5.80 -11.85 -13.63
CA ALA A 114 6.07 -12.05 -15.05
C ALA A 114 7.36 -12.86 -15.25
N ASN A 115 7.85 -12.94 -16.49
CA ASN A 115 9.16 -13.52 -16.76
C ASN A 115 10.22 -12.80 -15.89
N PRO A 116 10.98 -13.50 -15.03
CA PRO A 116 11.97 -12.87 -14.15
C PRO A 116 13.06 -12.07 -14.89
N ASN A 117 13.27 -12.35 -16.18
CA ASN A 117 14.20 -11.61 -17.03
C ASN A 117 13.59 -10.32 -17.62
N ASP A 118 12.30 -10.07 -17.39
CA ASP A 118 11.59 -8.86 -17.80
C ASP A 118 11.18 -8.05 -16.56
N LEU A 119 12.12 -7.22 -16.10
CA LEU A 119 11.92 -6.36 -14.93
C LEU A 119 10.81 -5.33 -15.16
N GLY A 120 10.59 -4.88 -16.41
CA GLY A 120 9.54 -3.94 -16.77
C GLY A 120 8.16 -4.55 -16.59
N ALA A 121 7.93 -5.73 -17.19
CA ALA A 121 6.68 -6.45 -17.04
C ALA A 121 6.42 -6.89 -15.59
N CYS A 122 7.46 -7.29 -14.85
CA CYS A 122 7.33 -7.60 -13.43
C CYS A 122 6.90 -6.36 -12.63
N HIS A 123 7.51 -5.21 -12.90
CA HIS A 123 7.17 -3.95 -12.24
C HIS A 123 5.73 -3.53 -12.58
N GLU A 124 5.33 -3.52 -13.86
CA GLU A 124 3.97 -3.16 -14.29
C GLU A 124 2.89 -4.03 -13.63
N ALA A 125 3.15 -5.33 -13.48
CA ALA A 125 2.23 -6.27 -12.82
C ALA A 125 1.97 -5.94 -11.33
N LEU A 126 2.79 -5.11 -10.69
CA LEU A 126 2.60 -4.67 -9.30
C LEU A 126 1.57 -3.56 -9.15
N GLU A 127 1.10 -2.93 -10.24
CA GLU A 127 0.05 -1.89 -10.15
C GLU A 127 -1.21 -2.44 -9.45
N ALA A 128 -1.60 -3.68 -9.76
CA ALA A 128 -2.74 -4.34 -9.12
C ALA A 128 -2.55 -4.53 -7.61
N ASP A 129 -1.33 -4.85 -7.17
CA ASP A 129 -1.01 -4.99 -5.74
C ASP A 129 -0.96 -3.63 -5.06
N ALA A 130 -0.44 -2.59 -5.72
CA ALA A 130 -0.45 -1.23 -5.21
C ALA A 130 -1.89 -0.73 -5.00
N ARG A 131 -2.79 -0.97 -5.97
CA ARG A 131 -4.21 -0.67 -5.84
C ARG A 131 -4.88 -1.42 -4.68
N ARG A 132 -4.55 -2.70 -4.51
CA ARG A 132 -5.05 -3.50 -3.39
C ARG A 132 -4.51 -2.97 -2.05
N ALA A 133 -3.22 -2.64 -1.97
CA ALA A 133 -2.61 -2.10 -0.75
C ALA A 133 -3.26 -0.79 -0.31
N ILE A 134 -3.50 0.14 -1.24
CA ILE A 134 -4.25 1.38 -0.99
C ILE A 134 -5.67 1.08 -0.51
N THR A 135 -6.36 0.12 -1.13
CA THR A 135 -7.71 -0.26 -0.73
C THR A 135 -7.74 -0.82 0.70
N VAL A 136 -6.78 -1.68 1.05
CA VAL A 136 -6.64 -2.23 2.42
C VAL A 136 -6.33 -1.12 3.41
N MET A 137 -5.47 -0.17 3.04
CA MET A 137 -5.17 1.00 3.85
C MET A 137 -6.44 1.83 4.09
N PHE A 138 -7.16 2.25 3.04
CA PHE A 138 -8.37 3.05 3.22
C PHE A 138 -9.43 2.34 4.06
N LYS A 139 -9.64 1.04 3.86
CA LYS A 139 -10.55 0.26 4.73
C LYS A 139 -10.10 0.25 6.18
N THR A 140 -8.80 0.23 6.45
CA THR A 140 -8.27 0.16 7.82
C THR A 140 -8.23 1.52 8.50
N LEU A 141 -7.98 2.58 7.74
CA LEU A 141 -7.95 3.95 8.24
C LEU A 141 -9.37 4.52 8.41
N TYR A 142 -10.27 4.28 7.44
CA TYR A 142 -11.55 4.98 7.31
C TYR A 142 -12.81 4.09 7.39
N GLY A 143 -12.68 2.76 7.32
CA GLY A 143 -13.78 1.79 7.38
C GLY A 143 -14.06 1.28 8.78
#